data_AF-A0A094ZD35-F1
#
_entry.id   AF-A0A094ZD35-F1
#
_cell.length_a   1.000
_cell.length_b   1.000
_cell.length_c   1.000
_cell.angle_alpha   90.00
_cell.angle_beta   90.00
_cell.angle_gamma   90.00
#
_symmetry.space_group_name_H-M   'P 1'
#
loop_
_entity.id
_entity.type
_entity.pdbx_description
1 polymer ?
#
loop_
_entity_poly.entity_id
_entity_poly.type
_entity_poly.pdbx_seq_one_letter_code
_entity_poly.pdbx_strand_id
1 'polypeptide(L)'
;HLKDINFPRVEDENVSLLIGCNTPSVHETKEIRTGKSDKPSAVRTLLGWTLFGSYGEPCKNNRVVNHLSAEEELEDKFEQLYSTEFKDPFSRPISMFEEDRVALSVISDSVQRLNGHYQIALTWK
;
A
#
# COMPACT_ATOMS: atom_id res chain seq x y z
N HIS A 1 -28.38 4.71 -8.13
CA HIS A 1 -27.00 4.62 -8.62
C HIS A 1 -26.64 3.23 -9.17
N LEU A 2 -27.39 2.15 -8.86
CA LEU A 2 -27.12 0.79 -9.38
C LEU A 2 -28.28 0.21 -10.22
N LYS A 3 -29.18 1.04 -10.75
CA LYS A 3 -30.43 0.57 -11.38
C LYS A 3 -30.22 -0.15 -12.71
N ASP A 4 -29.10 0.13 -13.36
CA ASP A 4 -28.69 -0.38 -14.67
C ASP A 4 -27.78 -1.60 -14.57
N ILE A 5 -27.48 -2.07 -13.35
CA ILE A 5 -26.69 -3.28 -13.11
C ILE A 5 -27.63 -4.39 -12.65
N ASN A 6 -27.57 -5.54 -13.32
CA ASN A 6 -28.33 -6.71 -12.93
C ASN A 6 -27.54 -7.55 -11.91
N PHE A 7 -28.12 -7.77 -10.73
CA PHE A 7 -27.62 -8.67 -9.71
C PHE A 7 -28.60 -9.85 -9.58
N PRO A 8 -28.34 -10.99 -10.24
CA PRO A 8 -29.22 -12.15 -10.15
C PRO A 8 -29.26 -12.68 -8.71
N ARG A 9 -30.45 -13.06 -8.26
CA ARG A 9 -30.60 -13.72 -6.96
C ARG A 9 -30.11 -15.16 -7.08
N VAL A 10 -29.21 -15.56 -6.21
CA VAL A 10 -28.75 -16.94 -6.11
C VAL A 10 -29.74 -17.72 -5.24
N GLU A 11 -30.17 -18.90 -5.69
CA GLU A 11 -31.11 -19.76 -4.95
C GLU A 11 -30.45 -20.45 -3.74
N ASP A 12 -29.16 -20.75 -3.87
CA ASP A 12 -28.33 -21.33 -2.81
C ASP A 12 -27.56 -20.24 -2.06
N GLU A 13 -27.70 -20.22 -0.72
CA GLU A 13 -26.97 -19.31 0.15
C GLU A 13 -25.57 -19.82 0.53
N ASN A 14 -25.20 -21.05 0.12
CA ASN A 14 -23.88 -21.62 0.36
C ASN A 14 -22.81 -20.96 -0.53
N VAL A 15 -21.59 -20.87 0.00
CA VAL A 15 -20.43 -20.40 -0.76
C VAL A 15 -20.04 -21.46 -1.78
N SER A 16 -20.13 -21.12 -3.06
CA SER A 16 -19.80 -22.02 -4.18
C SER A 16 -18.40 -21.81 -4.76
N LEU A 17 -17.80 -20.63 -4.56
CA LEU A 17 -16.50 -20.27 -5.12
C LEU A 17 -15.74 -19.35 -4.15
N LEU A 18 -14.47 -19.69 -3.89
CA LEU A 18 -13.52 -18.86 -3.18
C LEU A 18 -12.42 -18.39 -4.14
N ILE A 19 -12.29 -17.07 -4.34
CA ILE A 19 -11.27 -16.48 -5.21
C ILE A 19 -10.19 -15.88 -4.32
N GLY A 20 -8.98 -16.41 -4.42
CA GLY A 20 -7.81 -15.87 -3.72
C GLY A 20 -7.31 -14.55 -4.32
N CYS A 21 -6.47 -13.86 -3.56
CA CYS A 21 -5.83 -12.59 -3.98
C CYS A 21 -4.47 -12.79 -4.66
N ASN A 22 -4.15 -14.00 -5.13
CA ASN A 22 -2.86 -14.34 -5.75
C ASN A 22 -2.62 -13.61 -7.09
N THR A 23 -3.67 -13.10 -7.73
CA THR A 23 -3.60 -12.30 -8.95
C THR A 23 -4.22 -10.92 -8.70
N PRO A 24 -3.48 -9.93 -8.19
CA PRO A 24 -4.05 -8.63 -7.81
C PRO A 24 -4.65 -7.87 -8.99
N SER A 25 -4.17 -8.10 -10.22
CA SER A 25 -4.67 -7.45 -11.43
C SER A 25 -6.16 -7.74 -11.72
N VAL A 26 -6.69 -8.90 -11.32
CA VAL A 26 -8.13 -9.19 -11.49
C VAL A 26 -9.01 -8.47 -10.48
N HIS A 27 -8.43 -8.09 -9.34
CA HIS A 27 -9.08 -7.32 -8.27
C HIS A 27 -8.95 -5.81 -8.45
N GLU A 28 -8.22 -5.37 -9.48
CA GLU A 28 -8.08 -3.96 -9.81
C GLU A 28 -9.45 -3.33 -10.07
N THR A 29 -9.71 -2.23 -9.37
CA THR A 29 -10.96 -1.50 -9.47
C THR A 29 -11.02 -0.73 -10.79
N LYS A 30 -11.97 -1.09 -11.64
CA LYS A 30 -12.24 -0.40 -12.91
C LYS A 30 -13.29 0.70 -12.75
N GLU A 31 -14.22 0.53 -11.82
CA GLU A 31 -15.31 1.48 -11.59
C GLU A 31 -15.87 1.32 -10.18
N ILE A 32 -16.24 2.44 -9.55
CA ILE A 32 -16.91 2.46 -8.24
C ILE A 32 -18.21 3.23 -8.40
N ARG A 33 -19.31 2.65 -7.92
CA ARG A 33 -20.61 3.30 -7.82
C ARG A 33 -21.10 3.29 -6.38
N THR A 34 -21.03 4.45 -5.75
CA THR A 34 -21.50 4.64 -4.37
C THR A 34 -22.85 5.33 -4.35
N GLY A 35 -23.64 4.99 -3.34
CA GLY A 35 -24.88 5.72 -3.02
C GLY A 35 -24.62 6.81 -1.99
N LYS A 36 -25.71 7.38 -1.47
CA LYS A 36 -25.65 8.19 -0.23
C LYS A 36 -25.33 7.30 0.98
N SER A 37 -25.21 7.89 2.17
CA SER A 37 -25.12 7.15 3.44
C SER A 37 -26.16 6.03 3.50
N ASP A 38 -25.73 4.86 4.01
CA ASP A 38 -26.54 3.65 4.20
C ASP A 38 -27.12 3.01 2.93
N LYS A 39 -26.65 3.41 1.75
CA LYS A 39 -26.95 2.73 0.49
C LYS A 39 -25.81 1.78 0.10
N PRO A 40 -26.12 0.64 -0.53
CA PRO A 40 -25.10 -0.29 -0.97
C PRO A 40 -24.20 0.37 -2.02
N SER A 41 -22.95 -0.06 -2.10
CA SER A 41 -21.99 0.38 -3.11
C SER A 41 -21.63 -0.78 -4.02
N ALA A 42 -21.24 -0.53 -5.26
CA ALA A 42 -20.77 -1.57 -6.15
C ALA A 42 -19.39 -1.22 -6.73
N VAL A 43 -18.55 -2.23 -6.88
CA VAL A 43 -17.24 -2.12 -7.53
C VAL A 43 -17.22 -3.04 -8.72
N ARG A 44 -16.73 -2.53 -9.86
CA ARG A 44 -16.47 -3.34 -11.05
C ARG A 44 -14.99 -3.68 -11.11
N THR A 45 -14.69 -4.96 -11.19
CA THR A 45 -13.34 -5.48 -11.46
C THR A 45 -13.34 -6.29 -12.76
N LEU A 46 -12.26 -7.01 -13.07
CA LEU A 46 -12.25 -7.95 -14.21
C LEU A 46 -13.18 -9.15 -13.98
N LEU A 47 -13.52 -9.45 -12.72
CA LEU A 47 -14.41 -10.55 -12.35
C LEU A 47 -15.90 -10.17 -12.43
N GLY A 48 -16.21 -8.91 -12.75
CA GLY A 48 -17.58 -8.40 -12.84
C GLY A 48 -17.91 -7.40 -11.73
N TRP A 49 -19.20 -7.29 -11.42
CA TRP A 49 -19.72 -6.38 -10.40
C TRP A 49 -19.84 -7.06 -9.04
N THR A 50 -19.23 -6.48 -8.01
CA THR A 50 -19.38 -6.88 -6.62
C THR A 50 -20.20 -5.84 -5.86
N LEU A 51 -21.21 -6.28 -5.10
CA LEU A 51 -22.08 -5.44 -4.29
C LEU A 51 -21.63 -5.46 -2.82
N PHE A 52 -21.52 -4.28 -2.20
CA PHE A 52 -21.12 -4.05 -0.82
C PHE A 52 -22.24 -3.39 -0.03
N GLY A 53 -22.37 -3.78 1.23
CA GLY A 53 -23.40 -3.27 2.14
C GLY A 53 -24.67 -4.10 2.14
N SER A 54 -25.57 -3.78 3.07
CA SER A 54 -26.86 -4.46 3.20
C SER A 54 -27.75 -4.16 2.00
N TYR A 55 -28.16 -5.22 1.31
CA TYR A 55 -29.16 -5.19 0.24
C TYR A 55 -30.33 -6.10 0.64
N GLY A 56 -31.51 -5.51 0.84
CA GLY A 56 -32.70 -6.23 1.32
C GLY A 56 -32.89 -6.17 2.84
N GLU A 57 -33.91 -6.88 3.33
CA GLU A 57 -34.19 -6.98 4.77
C GLU A 57 -33.08 -7.74 5.50
N PRO A 58 -32.73 -7.33 6.74
CA PRO A 58 -31.73 -8.01 7.55
C PRO A 58 -32.16 -9.45 7.83
N CYS A 59 -31.54 -10.41 7.17
CA CYS A 59 -31.70 -11.82 7.45
C CYS A 59 -30.89 -12.15 8.71
N LYS A 60 -31.54 -12.68 9.75
CA LYS A 60 -30.92 -13.05 11.05
C LYS A 60 -30.06 -14.33 10.99
N ASN A 61 -29.49 -14.66 9.85
CA ASN A 61 -28.66 -15.85 9.70
C ASN A 61 -27.21 -15.50 10.00
N ASN A 62 -26.57 -16.27 10.88
CA ASN A 62 -25.13 -16.18 11.15
C ASN A 62 -24.38 -16.42 9.84
N ARG A 63 -23.75 -15.37 9.30
CA ARG A 63 -22.83 -15.50 8.16
C ARG A 63 -21.47 -15.89 8.69
N VAL A 64 -20.99 -17.06 8.31
CA VAL A 64 -19.65 -17.55 8.66
C VAL A 64 -18.64 -16.85 7.77
N VAL A 65 -17.67 -16.18 8.37
CA VAL A 65 -16.53 -15.60 7.66
C VAL A 65 -15.40 -16.62 7.70
N ASN A 66 -15.00 -17.13 6.54
CA ASN A 66 -13.85 -18.01 6.43
C ASN A 66 -12.58 -17.16 6.36
N HIS A 67 -11.75 -17.22 7.40
CA HIS A 67 -10.43 -16.59 7.44
C HIS A 67 -9.37 -17.64 7.09
N LEU A 68 -8.69 -17.45 5.95
CA LEU A 68 -7.52 -18.22 5.58
C LEU A 68 -6.32 -17.29 5.62
N SER A 69 -5.51 -17.40 6.67
CA SER A 69 -4.19 -16.79 6.73
C SER A 69 -3.15 -17.82 6.33
N ALA A 70 -2.39 -17.53 5.27
CA ALA A 70 -1.08 -18.13 5.12
C ALA A 70 -0.14 -17.30 6.02
N GLU A 71 0.21 -17.87 7.17
CA GLU A 71 1.20 -17.32 8.08
C GLU A 71 2.59 -17.58 7.46
N GLU A 72 2.95 -16.80 6.44
CA GLU A 72 4.30 -16.81 5.89
C GLU A 72 4.72 -15.38 5.51
N GLU A 73 5.58 -14.82 6.36
CA GLU A 73 6.55 -13.75 6.11
C GLU A 73 6.05 -12.38 5.63
N LEU A 74 4.75 -12.08 5.64
CA LEU A 74 4.33 -10.71 5.31
C LEU A 74 4.90 -9.71 6.33
N GLU A 75 4.82 -10.07 7.62
CA GLU A 75 5.38 -9.29 8.72
C GLU A 75 6.90 -9.16 8.59
N ASP A 76 7.60 -10.27 8.32
CA ASP A 76 9.06 -10.27 8.14
C ASP A 76 9.49 -9.39 6.94
N LYS A 77 8.71 -9.39 5.86
CA LYS A 77 8.97 -8.53 4.69
C LYS A 77 8.69 -7.05 4.99
N PHE A 78 7.66 -6.76 5.76
CA PHE A 78 7.42 -5.39 6.26
C PHE A 78 8.56 -4.94 7.18
N GLU A 79 8.95 -5.75 8.15
CA GLU A 79 10.10 -5.47 9.02
C GLU A 79 11.39 -5.26 8.23
N GLN A 80 11.65 -6.08 7.20
CA GLN A 80 12.80 -5.92 6.33
C GLN A 80 12.75 -4.61 5.54
N LEU A 81 11.57 -4.22 5.03
CA LEU A 81 11.38 -2.97 4.30
C LEU A 81 11.68 -1.77 5.22
N TYR A 82 11.06 -1.73 6.40
CA TYR A 82 11.28 -0.68 7.40
C TYR A 82 12.74 -0.65 7.89
N SER A 83 13.33 -1.82 8.14
CA SER A 83 14.73 -1.94 8.53
C SER A 83 15.70 -1.45 7.45
N THR A 84 15.31 -1.47 6.17
CA THR A 84 16.18 -1.04 5.07
C THR A 84 16.05 0.45 4.80
N GLU A 85 14.85 1.02 4.95
CA GLU A 85 14.58 2.45 4.75
C GLU A 85 15.08 3.32 5.89
N PHE A 86 15.07 2.82 7.13
CA PHE A 86 15.47 3.57 8.34
C PHE A 86 16.85 3.17 8.90
N LYS A 87 17.61 2.34 8.18
CA LYS A 87 19.01 2.05 8.56
C LYS A 87 19.80 3.35 8.55
N ASP A 88 20.44 3.61 9.69
CA ASP A 88 21.29 4.77 9.97
C ASP A 88 22.21 5.07 8.75
N PRO A 89 22.22 6.30 8.20
CA PRO A 89 23.11 6.67 7.08
C PRO A 89 24.59 6.38 7.36
N PHE A 90 25.00 6.18 8.61
CA PHE A 90 26.36 5.77 8.99
C PHE A 90 26.65 4.26 8.83
N SER A 91 25.62 3.42 8.61
CA SER A 91 25.75 1.96 8.53
C SER A 91 25.87 1.42 7.10
N ARG A 92 25.56 2.24 6.09
CA ARG A 92 25.86 1.91 4.71
C ARG A 92 27.35 2.23 4.49
N PRO A 93 28.17 1.33 3.89
CA PRO A 93 29.40 1.82 3.28
C PRO A 93 28.93 2.90 2.31
N ILE A 94 29.29 4.15 2.59
CA ILE A 94 29.03 5.26 1.67
C ILE A 94 29.56 4.74 0.35
N SER A 95 28.65 4.43 -0.57
CA SER A 95 29.03 4.18 -1.95
C SER A 95 29.42 5.55 -2.43
N MET A 96 30.67 5.92 -2.14
CA MET A 96 31.22 7.21 -2.43
C MET A 96 31.23 7.30 -3.94
N PHE A 97 30.21 7.95 -4.50
CA PHE A 97 30.30 8.45 -5.84
C PHE A 97 31.51 9.40 -5.89
N GLU A 98 32.14 9.52 -7.05
CA GLU A 98 33.35 10.35 -7.21
C GLU A 98 33.09 11.78 -6.68
N GLU A 99 31.87 12.26 -6.89
CA GLU A 99 31.32 13.53 -6.43
C GLU A 99 31.31 13.65 -4.91
N ASP A 100 30.97 12.59 -4.17
CA ASP A 100 30.96 12.59 -2.70
C ASP A 100 32.38 12.72 -2.13
N ARG A 101 33.37 12.11 -2.79
CA ARG A 101 34.78 12.25 -2.39
C ARG A 101 35.26 13.69 -2.55
N VAL A 102 34.90 14.32 -3.67
CA VAL A 102 35.24 15.73 -3.95
C VAL A 102 34.53 16.66 -2.98
N ALA A 103 33.24 16.42 -2.69
CA ALA A 103 32.49 17.19 -1.71
C ALA A 103 33.12 17.10 -0.32
N LEU A 104 33.51 15.89 0.12
CA LEU A 104 34.17 15.67 1.40
C LEU A 104 35.54 16.36 1.47
N SER A 105 36.36 16.32 0.41
CA SER A 105 37.63 17.03 0.39
C SER A 105 37.44 18.54 0.48
N VAL A 106 36.48 19.11 -0.25
CA VAL A 106 36.18 20.55 -0.20
C VAL A 106 35.74 20.97 1.20
N ILE A 107 34.88 20.18 1.86
CA ILE A 107 34.43 20.49 3.22
C ILE A 107 35.61 20.40 4.21
N SER A 108 36.40 19.34 4.15
CA SER A 108 37.53 19.13 5.06
C SER A 108 38.60 20.22 4.93
N ASP A 109 38.87 20.68 3.71
CA ASP A 109 39.94 21.65 3.44
C ASP A 109 39.49 23.10 3.70
N SER A 110 38.18 23.38 3.64
CA SER A 110 37.63 24.73 3.80
C SER A 110 37.05 25.02 5.18
N VAL A 111 36.94 24.02 6.06
CA VAL A 111 36.35 24.22 7.37
C VAL A 111 37.22 25.15 8.21
N GLN A 112 36.66 26.29 8.57
CA GLN A 112 37.32 27.28 9.41
C GLN A 112 36.34 27.87 10.42
N ARG A 113 36.85 28.22 11.60
CA ARG A 113 36.05 28.88 12.64
C ARG A 113 36.39 30.36 12.67
N LEU A 114 35.44 31.20 12.24
CA LEU A 114 35.58 32.66 12.21
C LEU A 114 34.48 33.29 13.08
N ASN A 115 34.89 34.17 13.99
CA ASN A 115 34.00 34.90 14.92
C ASN A 115 33.00 33.99 15.69
N GLY A 116 33.44 32.79 16.07
CA GLY A 116 32.59 31.83 16.79
C GLY A 116 31.64 31.01 15.92
N HIS A 117 31.65 31.22 14.59
CA HIS A 117 30.84 30.47 13.64
C HIS A 117 31.73 29.57 12.76
N TYR A 118 31.22 28.40 12.41
CA TYR A 118 31.86 27.55 11.41
C TYR A 118 31.48 28.00 10.01
N GLN A 119 32.48 28.12 9.15
CA GLN A 119 32.32 28.37 7.73
C GLN A 119 32.91 27.18 6.97
N ILE A 120 32.22 26.79 5.91
CA ILE A 120 32.61 25.73 4.98
C ILE A 120 32.32 26.24 3.56
N ALA A 121 33.13 25.82 2.59
CA ALA A 121 32.86 26.09 1.19
C ALA A 121 31.70 25.23 0.69
N LEU A 122 30.86 25.80 -0.19
CA LEU A 122 29.81 25.05 -0.85
C LEU A 122 30.42 24.02 -1.81
N THR A 123 29.86 22.81 -1.83
CA THR A 123 30.37 21.69 -2.63
C THR A 123 29.78 21.62 -4.03
N TRP A 124 28.91 22.56 -4.40
CA TRP A 124 28.28 22.68 -5.71
C TRP A 124 28.52 24.07 -6.32
N LYS A 125 28.46 24.15 -7.65
CA LYS A 125 28.46 25.40 -8.43
C LYS A 125 27.09 25.67 -9.01
#